data_AF-A0A969BZG1-F1
#
_entry.id   AF-A0A969BZG1-F1
#
_cell.length_a   1.000
_cell.length_b   1.000
_cell.length_c   1.000
_cell.angle_alpha   90.00
_cell.angle_beta   90.00
_cell.angle_gamma   90.00
#
_symmetry.space_group_name_H-M   'P 1'
#
loop_
_entity.id
_entity.type
_entity.pdbx_description
1 polymer ?
#
loop_
_entity_poly.entity_id
_entity_poly.type
_entity_poly.pdbx_seq_one_letter_code
_entity_poly.pdbx_strand_id
1 'polypeptide(L)'
;MTVAIEREIRTLSFIPKKGYRIFSVNLKMVDVGEFWQLARALGFEPELVHLRYRDETPQIHALLWEGPLGQVPPTLEQQYDELSEQIDPDAIYFAAGRNQAEYELSQ
;
A
#
# COMPACT_ATOMS: atom_id res chain seq x y z
N MET A 1 -24.20 -10.49 -24.74
CA MET A 1 -22.78 -10.57 -24.33
C MET A 1 -22.59 -9.56 -23.23
N THR A 2 -22.47 -10.01 -21.98
CA THR A 2 -22.25 -9.11 -20.84
C THR A 2 -20.92 -9.52 -20.26
N VAL A 3 -19.91 -8.68 -20.45
CA VAL A 3 -18.59 -8.88 -19.86
C VAL A 3 -18.70 -8.42 -18.41
N ALA A 4 -19.05 -9.34 -17.51
CA ALA A 4 -18.91 -9.13 -16.08
C ALA A 4 -17.43 -9.32 -15.74
N ILE A 5 -16.64 -8.23 -15.80
CA ILE A 5 -15.36 -8.18 -15.10
C ILE A 5 -15.70 -7.75 -13.67
N GLU A 6 -16.21 -8.68 -12.87
CA GLU A 6 -16.13 -8.56 -11.42
C GLU A 6 -14.65 -8.77 -11.06
N ARG A 7 -13.85 -7.71 -11.16
CA ARG A 7 -12.56 -7.67 -10.46
C ARG A 7 -12.90 -7.50 -8.99
N GLU A 8 -12.96 -8.61 -8.27
CA GLU A 8 -13.01 -8.60 -6.81
C GLU A 8 -11.85 -7.74 -6.31
N ILE A 9 -12.17 -6.67 -5.58
CA ILE A 9 -11.15 -5.82 -4.95
C ILE A 9 -10.46 -6.67 -3.89
N ARG A 10 -9.16 -6.91 -4.07
CA ARG A 10 -8.38 -7.76 -3.17
C ARG A 10 -8.38 -7.15 -1.77
N THR A 11 -8.71 -7.95 -0.77
CA THR A 11 -8.65 -7.53 0.64
C THR A 11 -7.34 -7.98 1.27
N LEU A 12 -6.57 -7.02 1.79
CA LEU A 12 -5.30 -7.21 2.47
C LEU A 12 -5.44 -6.96 3.97
N SER A 13 -4.70 -7.73 4.76
CA SER A 13 -4.50 -7.42 6.16
C SER A 13 -3.57 -6.22 6.30
N PHE A 14 -3.94 -5.28 7.15
CA PHE A 14 -3.13 -4.10 7.43
C PHE A 14 -1.79 -4.45 8.07
N ILE A 15 -1.74 -5.48 8.92
CA ILE A 15 -0.48 -6.01 9.43
C ILE A 15 0.09 -7.00 8.39
N PRO A 16 1.20 -6.70 7.70
CA PRO A 16 1.77 -7.61 6.71
C PRO A 16 2.30 -8.88 7.38
N LYS A 17 2.38 -9.97 6.60
CA LYS A 17 3.03 -11.20 7.06
C LYS A 17 4.50 -10.95 7.40
N LYS A 18 5.04 -11.73 8.34
CA LYS A 18 6.46 -11.65 8.70
C LYS A 18 7.34 -11.74 7.46
N GLY A 19 8.30 -10.83 7.33
CA GLY A 19 9.23 -10.80 6.20
C GLY A 19 8.63 -10.23 4.92
N TYR A 20 7.39 -9.75 4.93
CA TYR A 20 6.75 -9.02 3.84
C TYR A 20 6.61 -7.54 4.21
N ARG A 21 6.57 -6.69 3.19
CA ARG A 21 6.25 -5.28 3.29
C ARG A 21 5.13 -4.95 2.30
N ILE A 22 4.29 -4.01 2.72
CA ILE A 22 3.22 -3.42 1.93
C ILE A 22 3.51 -1.94 1.82
N PHE A 23 3.37 -1.42 0.60
CA PHE A 23 3.38 0.00 0.30
C PHE A 23 2.11 0.34 -0.46
N SER A 24 1.32 1.26 0.11
CA SER A 24 0.03 1.64 -0.45
C SER A 24 -0.34 3.06 -0.05
N VAL A 25 -1.34 3.64 -0.69
CA VAL A 25 -1.83 5.00 -0.39
C VAL A 25 -3.33 4.95 -0.11
N ASN A 26 -3.76 5.61 0.96
CA ASN A 26 -5.16 5.74 1.33
C ASN A 26 -5.87 6.71 0.36
N LEU A 27 -6.79 6.17 -0.44
CA LEU A 27 -7.47 6.94 -1.48
C LEU A 27 -8.51 7.93 -0.94
N LYS A 28 -8.83 7.89 0.35
CA LYS A 28 -9.67 8.92 0.99
C LYS A 28 -8.92 10.23 1.25
N MET A 29 -7.59 10.21 1.20
CA MET A 29 -6.73 11.32 1.60
C MET A 29 -6.07 12.03 0.41
N VAL A 30 -6.34 11.57 -0.82
CA VAL A 30 -5.74 12.10 -2.05
C VAL A 30 -6.81 12.30 -3.12
N ASP A 31 -6.54 13.17 -4.10
CA ASP A 31 -7.32 13.15 -5.34
C ASP A 31 -6.96 11.88 -6.12
N VAL A 32 -7.95 11.00 -6.29
CA VAL A 32 -7.75 9.66 -6.88
C VAL A 32 -7.28 9.77 -8.34
N GLY A 33 -7.78 10.75 -9.09
CA GLY A 33 -7.47 10.90 -10.51
C GLY A 33 -6.03 11.37 -10.72
N GLU A 34 -5.62 12.39 -9.98
CA GLU A 34 -4.26 12.92 -10.01
C GLU A 34 -3.26 11.89 -9.47
N PHE A 35 -3.58 11.24 -8.35
CA PHE A 35 -2.74 10.20 -7.77
C PHE A 35 -2.51 9.04 -8.75
N TRP A 36 -3.53 8.59 -9.49
CA TRP A 36 -3.37 7.46 -10.41
C TRP A 36 -2.43 7.78 -11.57
N GLN A 37 -2.47 9.01 -12.06
CA GLN A 37 -1.56 9.49 -13.10
C GLN A 37 -0.14 9.62 -12.55
N LEU A 38 -0.01 10.21 -11.37
CA LEU A 38 1.27 10.37 -10.68
C LEU A 38 1.94 9.02 -10.39
N ALA A 39 1.23 8.08 -9.78
CA ALA A 39 1.77 6.77 -9.45
C ALA A 39 2.27 6.04 -10.70
N ARG A 40 1.52 6.10 -11.82
CA ARG A 40 1.94 5.52 -13.10
C ARG A 40 3.15 6.25 -13.71
N ALA A 41 3.21 7.58 -13.60
CA ALA A 41 4.34 8.36 -14.07
C ALA A 41 5.63 8.03 -13.31
N LEU A 42 5.52 7.74 -12.00
CA LEU A 42 6.60 7.26 -11.16
C LEU A 42 6.95 5.78 -11.40
N GLY A 43 6.24 5.08 -12.29
CA GLY A 43 6.51 3.68 -12.64
C GLY A 43 5.85 2.64 -11.73
N PHE A 44 4.86 3.04 -10.93
CA PHE A 44 4.01 2.08 -10.20
C PHE A 44 2.88 1.54 -11.07
N GLU A 45 2.43 0.33 -10.75
CA GLU A 45 1.19 -0.25 -11.25
C GLU A 45 0.18 -0.33 -10.09
N PRO A 46 -0.50 0.78 -9.74
CA PRO A 46 -1.41 0.82 -8.60
C PRO A 46 -2.56 -0.18 -8.76
N GLU A 47 -2.75 -1.04 -7.76
CA GLU A 47 -3.88 -1.96 -7.64
C GLU A 47 -4.86 -1.46 -6.58
N LEU A 48 -6.16 -1.46 -6.88
CA LEU A 48 -7.18 -1.11 -5.88
C LEU A 48 -7.34 -2.25 -4.88
N VAL A 49 -7.12 -1.97 -3.59
CA VAL A 49 -7.22 -2.97 -2.51
C VAL A 49 -8.03 -2.43 -1.33
N HIS A 50 -8.64 -3.34 -0.58
CA HIS A 50 -9.17 -3.04 0.75
C HIS A 50 -8.13 -3.41 1.80
N LEU A 51 -7.64 -2.42 2.53
CA LEU A 51 -6.80 -2.64 3.70
C LEU A 51 -7.69 -2.67 4.95
N ARG A 52 -7.65 -3.80 5.66
CA ARG A 52 -8.44 -4.02 6.87
C ARG A 52 -7.53 -4.19 8.08
N TYR A 53 -7.73 -3.34 9.09
CA TYR A 53 -7.13 -3.50 10.40
C TYR A 53 -8.16 -4.06 11.39
N ARG A 54 -8.02 -5.33 11.78
CA ARG A 54 -8.92 -6.02 12.73
C ARG A 54 -10.40 -5.70 12.49
N ASP A 55 -11.05 -5.06 13.48
CA ASP A 55 -12.47 -4.71 13.52
C ASP A 55 -12.79 -3.32 12.95
N GLU A 56 -11.79 -2.63 12.38
CA GLU A 56 -12.02 -1.32 11.77
C GLU A 56 -12.70 -1.42 10.41
N THR A 57 -13.33 -0.32 10.01
CA THR A 57 -13.93 -0.18 8.69
C THR A 57 -12.84 -0.34 7.64
N PRO A 58 -13.01 -1.23 6.63
CA PRO A 58 -12.05 -1.39 5.55
C PRO A 58 -11.75 -0.06 4.87
N GLN A 59 -10.47 0.24 4.70
CA GLN A 59 -10.00 1.43 4.00
C GLN A 59 -9.68 1.05 2.56
N ILE A 60 -10.00 1.94 1.62
CA ILE A 60 -9.70 1.72 0.20
C ILE A 60 -8.34 2.34 -0.06
N HIS A 61 -7.40 1.52 -0.51
CA HIS A 61 -6.05 1.93 -0.81
C HIS A 61 -5.72 1.62 -2.27
N ALA A 62 -4.76 2.36 -2.81
CA ALA A 62 -3.99 1.94 -3.96
C ALA A 62 -2.72 1.24 -3.48
N LEU A 63 -2.64 -0.07 -3.71
CA LEU A 63 -1.43 -0.85 -3.50
C LEU A 63 -0.41 -0.49 -4.58
N LEU A 64 0.74 0.01 -4.16
CA LEU A 64 1.85 0.38 -5.04
C LEU A 64 2.90 -0.72 -5.11
N TRP A 65 3.11 -1.43 -4.01
CA TRP A 65 4.00 -2.58 -3.96
C TRP A 65 3.66 -3.50 -2.77
N GLU A 66 3.78 -4.81 -2.98
CA GLU A 66 3.75 -5.83 -1.95
C GLU A 66 4.80 -6.89 -2.26
N GLY A 67 5.59 -7.26 -1.26
CA GLY A 67 6.54 -8.36 -1.46
C GLY A 67 7.42 -8.65 -0.27
N PRO A 68 8.32 -9.65 -0.39
CA PRO A 68 9.31 -9.97 0.61
C PRO A 68 10.29 -8.80 0.84
N LEU A 69 10.68 -8.56 2.09
CA LEU A 69 11.65 -7.50 2.45
C LEU A 69 12.99 -7.64 1.72
N GLY A 70 13.43 -8.86 1.42
CA GLY A 70 14.66 -9.11 0.67
C GLY A 70 14.55 -8.91 -0.85
N GLN A 71 13.36 -8.59 -1.36
CA GLN A 71 13.09 -8.35 -2.78
C GLN A 71 12.53 -6.95 -3.04
N VAL A 72 12.75 -6.02 -2.11
CA VAL A 72 12.38 -4.62 -2.31
C VAL A 72 13.13 -4.07 -3.52
N PRO A 73 12.44 -3.55 -4.55
CA PRO A 73 13.10 -2.92 -5.67
C PRO A 73 13.95 -1.74 -5.20
N PRO A 74 15.16 -1.55 -5.73
CA PRO A 74 16.02 -0.43 -5.33
C PRO A 74 15.41 0.94 -5.70
N THR A 75 14.48 0.96 -6.65
CA THR A 75 13.73 2.17 -7.04
C THR A 75 12.66 2.55 -6.03
N LEU A 76 12.23 1.64 -5.15
CA LEU A 76 11.07 1.85 -4.29
C LEU A 76 11.27 3.04 -3.32
N GLU A 77 12.48 3.22 -2.80
CA GLU A 77 12.80 4.34 -1.90
C GLU A 77 12.75 5.68 -2.64
N GLN A 78 13.38 5.76 -3.81
CA GLN A 78 13.31 6.97 -4.64
C GLN A 78 11.86 7.29 -5.05
N GLN A 79 11.11 6.29 -5.50
CA GLN A 79 9.71 6.48 -5.90
C GLN A 79 8.83 6.88 -4.71
N TYR A 80 9.14 6.41 -3.49
CA TYR A 80 8.49 6.85 -2.26
C TYR A 80 8.79 8.32 -1.98
N ASP A 81 10.07 8.72 -2.04
CA ASP A 81 10.48 10.09 -1.78
C ASP A 81 9.77 11.05 -2.75
N GLU A 82 9.84 10.78 -4.05
CA GLU A 82 9.17 11.57 -5.10
C GLU A 82 7.65 11.62 -4.96
N LEU A 83 7.03 10.54 -4.45
CA LEU A 83 5.60 10.51 -4.17
C LEU A 83 5.26 11.38 -2.95
N SER A 84 6.06 11.30 -1.88
CA SER A 84 5.85 12.03 -0.62
C SER A 84 6.01 13.54 -0.74
N GLU A 85 6.70 14.02 -1.77
CA GLU A 85 6.80 15.45 -2.09
C GLU A 85 5.53 16.00 -2.76
N GLN A 86 4.70 15.12 -3.33
CA GLN A 86 3.56 15.50 -4.18
C GLN A 86 2.19 15.19 -3.57
N ILE A 87 2.12 14.27 -2.61
CA ILE A 87 0.89 13.96 -1.87
C ILE A 87 1.13 14.10 -0.37
N ASP A 88 0.03 14.16 0.39
CA ASP A 88 0.10 14.16 1.84
C ASP A 88 0.84 12.88 2.34
N PRO A 89 1.96 13.02 3.07
CA PRO A 89 2.67 11.88 3.63
C PRO A 89 1.80 11.01 4.55
N ASP A 90 0.80 11.59 5.21
CA ASP A 90 -0.13 10.83 6.07
C ASP A 90 -1.07 9.93 5.26
N ALA A 91 -1.26 10.20 3.96
CA ALA A 91 -1.97 9.30 3.05
C ALA A 91 -1.15 8.04 2.73
N ILE A 92 0.17 8.07 2.96
CA ILE A 92 1.08 7.01 2.57
C ILE A 92 1.17 5.96 3.66
N TYR A 93 0.79 4.73 3.30
CA TYR A 93 0.87 3.58 4.19
C TYR A 93 2.04 2.67 3.82
N PHE A 94 2.98 2.58 4.75
CA PHE A 94 4.19 1.78 4.59
C PHE A 94 4.41 0.91 5.83
N ALA A 95 4.22 -0.40 5.67
CA ALA A 95 4.31 -1.33 6.77
C ALA A 95 5.17 -2.54 6.41
N ALA A 96 5.95 -3.01 7.37
CA ALA A 96 6.68 -4.26 7.29
C ALA A 96 6.21 -5.19 8.41
N GLY A 97 5.92 -6.44 8.08
CA GLY A 97 5.64 -7.47 9.07
C GLY A 97 6.90 -7.80 9.87
N ARG A 98 7.05 -7.21 11.07
CA ARG A 98 8.11 -7.55 12.03
C ARG A 98 7.73 -8.78 12.85
N ASN A 99 8.72 -9.39 13.49
CA ASN A 99 8.48 -10.43 14.49
C ASN A 99 7.65 -9.86 15.65
N GLN A 100 6.58 -10.54 16.03
CA GLN A 100 5.81 -10.24 17.25
C GLN A 100 6.70 -10.26 18.52
N ALA A 101 7.81 -11.01 18.49
CA ALA A 101 8.80 -11.11 19.58
C ALA A 101 9.60 -9.83 19.86
N GLU A 102 9.68 -8.85 18.94
CA GLU A 102 10.36 -7.57 19.21
C GLU A 102 9.45 -6.55 19.91
N TYR A 103 8.12 -6.77 19.86
CA TYR A 103 7.16 -5.86 20.50
C TYR A 103 7.12 -6.04 22.03
N GLU A 104 7.39 -7.25 22.52
CA GLU A 104 7.41 -7.56 23.97
C GLU A 104 8.73 -7.19 24.66
N LEU A 105 9.78 -6.84 23.91
CA LEU A 105 11.08 -6.40 24.46
C LEU A 105 11.25 -4.86 24.47
N SER A 106 10.25 -4.12 23.98
CA SER A 106 10.23 -2.65 23.93
C SER A 106 9.12 -2.04 24.81
N GLN A 107 8.51 -2.84 25.69
CA GLN A 107 7.61 -2.42 26.78
C GLN A 107 8.33 -2.60 28.12
#